data_AF-A0A8B6ENQ6-F1
#
_entry.id   AF-A0A8B6ENQ6-F1
#
_cell.length_a   1.000
_cell.length_b   1.000
_cell.length_c   1.000
_cell.angle_alpha   90.00
_cell.angle_beta   90.00
_cell.angle_gamma   90.00
#
_symmetry.space_group_name_H-M   'P 1'
#
loop_
_entity.id
_entity.type
_entity.pdbx_description
1 polymer ?
#
loop_
_entity_poly.entity_id
_entity_poly.type
_entity_poly.pdbx_seq_one_letter_code
_entity_poly.pdbx_strand_id
1 'polypeptide(L)'
;MEELISLLPEDSAIRGHLQSSLMALVYMHSSNLKTEIENFASAAVEIKKSDNEDFGFNIKTGIKLVRSACMILSLLKVGHPVASCAHLIISIGMVAFNMKEEPNIDCVVKSILGQEKDQEMTNECEGARSVLVNSTKFLCGIGIKELAPHEISSLLANVPINAGVNLIGKLASIIKDLLIKTCQIFLNSRKQKYFDGLMKHVDMYCSLATLRKGVLLHIYALLHVSDNSPGIANGIKAVLDEQIAQDTLLLEFLTKPKKENCILSFLFDPNKHERVEKFLGLNEMKVNELKHLTEGEYTFRSLAYPEKRLYMANVPGSWVLLSETADPSQTKFKCHAQEFNTFTISSLKWPEYFIRMEMGGLWVAGKNGSPDDQADFKIVQIEDKNKGETYYLLAPKAMKTTLLYAAFTGRVCGESCKPKDNQFWMIEKC
;
A
#
# COMPACT_ATOMS: atom_id res chain seq x y z
N MET A 1 13.96 -21.33 21.86
CA MET A 1 13.06 -20.58 22.77
C MET A 1 13.86 -19.69 23.73
N GLU A 2 14.83 -20.24 24.48
CA GLU A 2 15.82 -19.42 25.21
C GLU A 2 16.54 -18.43 24.29
N GLU A 3 16.86 -18.89 23.07
CA GLU A 3 17.44 -18.08 22.00
C GLU A 3 16.53 -16.95 21.49
N LEU A 4 15.20 -17.04 21.70
CA LEU A 4 14.17 -16.03 21.37
C LEU A 4 13.95 -15.05 22.54
N ILE A 5 14.02 -15.55 23.77
CA ILE A 5 13.93 -14.78 25.02
C ILE A 5 15.20 -13.92 25.24
N SER A 6 16.34 -14.37 24.72
CA SER A 6 17.57 -13.58 24.65
C SER A 6 17.54 -12.47 23.58
N LEU A 7 16.49 -12.37 22.75
CA LEU A 7 16.35 -11.36 21.69
C LEU A 7 15.57 -10.11 22.11
N LEU A 8 15.03 -10.10 23.33
CA LEU A 8 14.21 -8.99 23.83
C LEU A 8 15.09 -8.01 24.63
N PRO A 9 14.87 -6.68 24.50
CA PRO A 9 15.62 -5.68 25.26
C PRO A 9 15.61 -6.02 26.76
N GLU A 10 16.75 -5.91 27.43
CA GLU A 10 16.87 -6.31 28.84
C GLU A 10 15.99 -5.49 29.78
N ASP A 11 15.58 -4.30 29.34
CA ASP A 11 14.74 -3.39 30.12
C ASP A 11 13.32 -3.33 29.54
N SER A 12 12.38 -4.00 30.22
CA SER A 12 10.95 -3.64 30.34
C SER A 12 10.09 -4.86 30.73
N ALA A 13 8.97 -4.57 31.39
CA ALA A 13 7.85 -5.49 31.63
C ALA A 13 7.40 -6.27 30.38
N ILE A 14 7.74 -5.78 29.18
CA ILE A 14 7.49 -6.40 27.88
C ILE A 14 8.18 -7.76 27.78
N ARG A 15 9.41 -7.94 28.30
CA ARG A 15 10.16 -9.22 28.24
C ARG A 15 9.44 -10.32 29.01
N GLY A 16 9.01 -10.03 30.24
CA GLY A 16 8.26 -10.98 31.07
C GLY A 16 6.92 -11.37 30.46
N HIS A 17 6.20 -10.41 29.85
CA HIS A 17 4.91 -10.66 29.21
C HIS A 17 5.02 -11.40 27.88
N LEU A 18 6.02 -11.10 27.04
CA LEU A 18 6.28 -11.84 25.80
C LEU A 18 6.75 -13.27 26.10
N GLN A 19 7.63 -13.45 27.08
CA GLN A 19 8.10 -14.77 27.51
C GLN A 19 6.95 -15.64 28.01
N SER A 20 6.05 -15.08 28.82
CA SER A 20 4.84 -15.77 29.29
C SER A 20 3.89 -16.13 28.13
N SER A 21 3.73 -15.22 27.17
CA SER A 21 2.87 -15.40 25.99
C SER A 21 3.43 -16.45 25.01
N LEU A 22 4.74 -16.49 24.80
CA LEU A 22 5.43 -17.50 23.99
C LEU A 22 5.40 -18.88 24.66
N MET A 23 5.57 -18.95 25.99
CA MET A 23 5.44 -20.19 26.75
C MET A 23 4.02 -20.78 26.67
N ALA A 24 2.99 -19.92 26.71
CA ALA A 24 1.60 -20.33 26.54
C ALA A 24 1.29 -20.86 25.13
N LEU A 25 1.91 -20.27 24.08
CA LEU A 25 1.78 -20.73 22.69
C LEU A 25 2.45 -22.10 22.47
N VAL A 26 3.59 -22.36 23.11
CA VAL A 26 4.34 -23.63 22.98
C VAL A 26 3.63 -24.80 23.68
N TYR A 27 2.88 -24.53 24.75
CA TYR A 27 2.11 -25.56 25.46
C TYR A 27 0.90 -26.08 24.69
N MET A 28 0.47 -25.40 23.62
CA MET A 28 -0.69 -25.80 22.81
C MET A 28 -0.25 -26.69 21.63
N HIS A 29 -0.18 -28.00 21.88
CA HIS A 29 0.11 -29.03 20.87
C HIS A 29 -0.99 -29.16 19.81
N SER A 30 -0.84 -28.45 18.70
CA SER A 30 -1.54 -28.74 17.44
C SER A 30 -0.54 -28.69 16.29
N SER A 31 -0.56 -29.70 15.43
CA SER A 31 0.37 -29.83 14.29
C SER A 31 0.25 -28.68 13.28
N ASN A 32 -0.92 -28.04 13.20
CA ASN A 32 -1.14 -26.87 12.35
C ASN A 32 -0.61 -25.57 12.98
N LEU A 33 -0.55 -25.51 14.32
CA LEU A 33 0.03 -24.38 15.05
C LEU A 33 1.55 -24.38 14.95
N LYS A 34 2.16 -25.58 14.87
CA LYS A 34 3.61 -25.77 14.77
C LYS A 34 4.22 -25.07 13.55
N THR A 35 3.65 -25.25 12.36
CA THR A 35 4.14 -24.62 11.13
C THR A 35 4.09 -23.09 11.19
N GLU A 36 3.02 -22.54 11.76
CA GLU A 36 2.88 -21.08 11.89
C GLU A 36 3.75 -20.49 13.01
N ILE A 37 3.99 -21.25 14.08
CA ILE A 37 4.98 -20.90 15.11
C ILE A 37 6.40 -20.96 14.55
N GLU A 38 6.69 -21.93 13.67
CA GLU A 38 7.97 -22.04 12.96
C GLU A 38 8.16 -20.89 11.95
N ASN A 39 7.11 -20.49 11.23
CA ASN A 39 7.10 -19.31 10.36
C ASN A 39 7.35 -18.02 11.16
N PHE A 40 6.67 -17.89 12.30
CA PHE A 40 6.83 -16.77 13.24
C PHE A 40 8.26 -16.70 13.80
N ALA A 41 8.80 -17.84 14.25
CA ALA A 41 10.17 -17.94 14.77
C ALA A 41 11.22 -17.66 13.69
N SER A 42 11.01 -18.15 12.47
CA SER A 42 11.91 -17.90 11.34
C SER A 42 11.93 -16.41 10.94
N ALA A 43 10.78 -15.74 10.97
CA ALA A 43 10.69 -14.30 10.75
C ALA A 43 11.39 -13.52 11.89
N ALA A 44 11.22 -13.92 13.15
CA ALA A 44 11.91 -13.28 14.27
C ALA A 44 13.45 -13.41 14.19
N VAL A 45 13.96 -14.54 13.68
CA VAL A 45 15.40 -14.77 13.48
C VAL A 45 15.98 -13.94 12.33
N GLU A 46 15.21 -13.68 11.26
CA GLU A 46 15.61 -12.76 10.17
C GLU A 46 15.86 -11.33 10.67
N ILE A 47 15.12 -10.86 11.68
CA ILE A 47 15.30 -9.52 12.28
C ILE A 47 16.67 -9.38 12.96
N LYS A 48 17.15 -10.42 13.65
CA LYS A 48 18.46 -10.43 14.31
C LYS A 48 19.64 -10.33 13.34
N LYS A 49 19.49 -10.86 12.12
CA LYS A 49 20.54 -10.78 11.10
C LYS A 49 20.68 -9.37 10.52
N SER A 50 19.65 -8.55 10.57
CA SER A 50 19.69 -7.13 10.15
C SER A 50 20.16 -6.18 11.25
N ASP A 51 20.12 -6.57 12.54
CA ASP A 51 20.50 -5.69 13.66
C ASP A 51 22.02 -5.45 13.81
N ASN A 52 22.87 -6.10 13.00
CA ASN A 52 24.31 -5.82 12.97
C ASN A 52 24.70 -4.68 12.01
N GLU A 53 23.75 -4.08 11.29
CA GLU A 53 23.94 -2.84 10.52
C GLU A 53 22.83 -1.84 10.91
N ASP A 54 23.21 -0.75 11.59
CA ASP A 54 22.40 0.44 11.94
C ASP A 54 20.87 0.30 11.95
N PHE A 55 20.29 0.02 13.14
CA PHE A 55 18.92 0.34 13.61
C PHE A 55 17.76 0.36 12.57
N GLY A 56 17.82 -0.52 11.57
CA GLY A 56 16.81 -0.65 10.54
C GLY A 56 15.90 -1.83 10.83
N PHE A 57 14.83 -1.62 11.60
CA PHE A 57 13.78 -2.64 11.77
C PHE A 57 13.27 -3.05 10.38
N ASN A 58 13.50 -4.29 9.95
CA ASN A 58 13.06 -4.77 8.65
C ASN A 58 11.53 -4.92 8.63
N ILE A 59 10.85 -3.87 8.14
CA ILE A 59 9.39 -3.69 8.13
C ILE A 59 8.68 -4.87 7.44
N LYS A 60 9.27 -5.47 6.39
CA LYS A 60 8.71 -6.67 5.73
C LYS A 60 8.62 -7.86 6.70
N THR A 61 9.60 -7.98 7.58
CA THR A 61 9.66 -9.05 8.57
C THR A 61 8.70 -8.80 9.74
N GLY A 62 8.52 -7.54 10.16
CA GLY A 62 7.46 -7.14 11.10
C GLY A 62 6.04 -7.42 10.58
N ILE A 63 5.78 -7.17 9.29
CA ILE A 63 4.50 -7.48 8.63
C ILE A 63 4.25 -8.99 8.56
N LYS A 64 5.28 -9.81 8.25
CA LYS A 64 5.18 -11.27 8.32
C LYS A 64 4.83 -11.74 9.75
N LEU A 65 5.40 -11.09 10.76
CA LEU A 65 5.15 -11.40 12.18
C LEU A 65 3.70 -11.09 12.59
N VAL A 66 3.19 -9.91 12.22
CA VAL A 66 1.79 -9.50 12.46
C VAL A 66 0.83 -10.45 11.75
N ARG A 67 1.13 -10.81 10.49
CA ARG A 67 0.31 -11.73 9.71
C ARG A 67 0.24 -13.13 10.32
N SER A 68 1.38 -13.65 10.77
CA SER A 68 1.46 -14.95 11.44
C SER A 68 0.70 -14.91 12.77
N ALA A 69 0.82 -13.81 13.54
CA ALA A 69 0.04 -13.60 14.77
C ALA A 69 -1.47 -13.53 14.51
N CYS A 70 -1.92 -12.85 13.45
CA CYS A 70 -3.34 -12.81 13.04
C CYS A 70 -3.88 -14.18 12.60
N MET A 71 -3.09 -15.00 11.91
CA MET A 71 -3.50 -16.36 11.57
C MET A 71 -3.60 -17.26 12.80
N ILE A 72 -2.63 -17.15 13.72
CA ILE A 72 -2.65 -17.86 15.02
C ILE A 72 -3.90 -17.45 15.82
N LEU A 73 -4.28 -16.16 15.82
CA LEU A 73 -5.52 -15.67 16.43
C LEU A 73 -6.78 -16.31 15.83
N SER A 74 -6.83 -16.45 14.51
CA SER A 74 -7.99 -17.05 13.84
C SER A 74 -8.16 -18.56 14.12
N LEU A 75 -7.07 -19.22 14.52
CA LEU A 75 -7.03 -20.67 14.80
C LEU A 75 -7.29 -21.00 16.28
N LEU A 76 -7.11 -20.06 17.20
CA LEU A 76 -7.24 -20.28 18.63
C LEU A 76 -8.66 -19.96 19.11
N LYS A 77 -9.43 -21.01 19.43
CA LYS A 77 -10.80 -20.93 20.00
C LYS A 77 -10.83 -20.61 21.51
N VAL A 78 -9.72 -20.13 22.09
CA VAL A 78 -9.57 -19.93 23.54
C VAL A 78 -9.17 -18.48 23.79
N GLY A 79 -9.79 -17.82 24.78
CA GLY A 79 -9.65 -16.37 24.99
C GLY A 79 -8.26 -15.89 25.47
N HIS A 80 -7.55 -16.71 26.24
CA HIS A 80 -6.26 -16.29 26.84
C HIS A 80 -5.09 -16.15 25.82
N PRO A 81 -4.96 -17.03 24.81
CA PRO A 81 -4.00 -16.84 23.72
C PRO A 81 -4.33 -15.70 22.76
N VAL A 82 -5.62 -15.35 22.63
CA VAL A 82 -6.08 -14.26 21.76
C VAL A 82 -5.62 -12.90 22.28
N ALA A 83 -5.66 -12.72 23.60
CA ALA A 83 -5.14 -11.55 24.28
C ALA A 83 -3.64 -11.31 23.99
N SER A 84 -2.83 -12.36 24.11
CA SER A 84 -1.38 -12.30 23.91
C SER A 84 -1.00 -11.95 22.48
N CYS A 85 -1.68 -12.51 21.47
CA CYS A 85 -1.40 -12.21 20.07
C CYS A 85 -1.96 -10.85 19.64
N ALA A 86 -3.10 -10.40 20.16
CA ALA A 86 -3.61 -9.04 19.94
C ALA A 86 -2.68 -7.97 20.53
N HIS A 87 -2.15 -8.22 21.74
CA HIS A 87 -1.15 -7.35 22.37
C HIS A 87 0.15 -7.29 21.54
N LEU A 88 0.56 -8.42 20.95
CA LEU A 88 1.71 -8.49 20.05
C LEU A 88 1.49 -7.65 18.78
N ILE A 89 0.32 -7.75 18.16
CA ILE A 89 -0.06 -6.96 16.98
C ILE A 89 -0.10 -5.46 17.30
N ILE A 90 -0.64 -5.09 18.46
CA ILE A 90 -0.69 -3.69 18.92
C ILE A 90 0.72 -3.16 19.21
N SER A 91 1.56 -3.95 19.88
CA SER A 91 2.95 -3.57 20.21
C SER A 91 3.80 -3.43 18.95
N ILE A 92 3.67 -4.35 17.99
CA ILE A 92 4.36 -4.30 16.70
C ILE A 92 3.80 -3.16 15.83
N GLY A 93 2.48 -2.89 15.89
CA GLY A 93 1.88 -1.72 15.26
C GLY A 93 2.47 -0.42 15.79
N MET A 94 2.51 -0.23 17.11
CA MET A 94 3.07 0.99 17.71
C MET A 94 4.55 1.22 17.35
N VAL A 95 5.34 0.14 17.25
CA VAL A 95 6.76 0.20 16.83
C VAL A 95 6.88 0.44 15.33
N ALA A 96 6.14 -0.28 14.49
CA ALA A 96 6.18 -0.15 13.03
C ALA A 96 5.68 1.22 12.54
N PHE A 97 4.81 1.91 13.28
CA PHE A 97 4.34 3.27 12.94
C PHE A 97 5.24 4.39 13.47
N ASN A 98 6.43 4.07 13.99
CA ASN A 98 7.44 5.03 14.44
C ASN A 98 6.88 6.14 15.34
N MET A 99 6.03 5.78 16.33
CA MET A 99 5.41 6.73 17.25
C MET A 99 6.39 7.36 18.27
N LYS A 100 7.71 7.24 18.06
CA LYS A 100 8.76 7.86 18.88
C LYS A 100 9.36 9.12 18.29
N GLU A 101 9.16 9.40 17.01
CA GLU A 101 9.66 10.64 16.40
C GLU A 101 8.51 11.61 16.20
N GLU A 102 8.48 12.67 17.02
CA GLU A 102 7.85 13.92 16.61
C GLU A 102 8.63 14.42 15.39
N PRO A 103 8.06 14.45 14.18
CA PRO A 103 8.71 15.15 13.09
C PRO A 103 8.80 16.61 13.49
N ASN A 104 9.96 17.24 13.32
CA ASN A 104 10.19 18.65 13.61
C ASN A 104 9.19 19.53 12.82
N ILE A 105 8.08 19.87 13.48
CA ILE A 105 6.86 20.48 12.93
C ILE A 105 7.15 21.83 12.27
N ASP A 106 8.17 22.56 12.74
CA ASP A 106 8.51 23.90 12.24
C ASP A 106 9.00 23.94 10.78
N CYS A 107 9.52 22.82 10.25
CA CYS A 107 9.95 22.72 8.85
C CYS A 107 8.80 22.36 7.90
N VAL A 108 7.82 21.60 8.40
CA VAL A 108 6.61 21.18 7.66
C VAL A 108 5.58 22.31 7.64
N VAL A 109 5.46 23.07 8.73
CA VAL A 109 4.52 24.20 8.86
C VAL A 109 4.87 25.35 7.90
N LYS A 110 6.16 25.62 7.63
CA LYS A 110 6.57 26.71 6.74
C LYS A 110 6.48 26.40 5.24
N SER A 111 6.49 25.12 4.84
CA SER A 111 6.43 24.73 3.42
C SER A 111 5.00 24.51 2.89
N ILE A 112 4.00 24.49 3.78
CA ILE A 112 2.60 24.10 3.47
C ILE A 112 1.63 25.28 3.39
N LEU A 113 2.07 26.51 3.74
CA LEU A 113 1.18 27.68 3.86
C LEU A 113 0.53 28.08 2.52
N GLY A 114 -0.70 27.61 2.33
CA GLY A 114 -1.64 28.07 1.33
C GLY A 114 -3.06 27.54 1.58
N GLN A 115 -3.94 28.42 2.10
CA GLN A 115 -5.40 28.33 2.32
C GLN A 115 -5.88 27.95 3.74
N GLU A 116 -6.53 28.90 4.40
CA GLU A 116 -7.02 28.84 5.80
C GLU A 116 -7.94 27.63 6.12
N LYS A 117 -8.66 27.09 5.12
CA LYS A 117 -9.47 25.87 5.28
C LYS A 117 -8.64 24.61 5.58
N ASP A 118 -7.41 24.55 5.08
CA ASP A 118 -6.52 23.42 5.36
C ASP A 118 -6.00 23.47 6.80
N GLN A 119 -5.88 24.66 7.40
CA GLN A 119 -5.41 24.80 8.78
C GLN A 119 -6.47 24.36 9.79
N GLU A 120 -7.73 24.76 9.58
CA GLU A 120 -8.86 24.33 10.43
C GLU A 120 -8.99 22.79 10.40
N MET A 121 -8.95 22.20 9.21
CA MET A 121 -9.02 20.75 9.03
C MET A 121 -7.83 20.03 9.68
N THR A 122 -6.62 20.60 9.56
CA THR A 122 -5.43 20.07 10.21
C THR A 122 -5.57 20.10 11.72
N ASN A 123 -6.03 21.21 12.30
CA ASN A 123 -6.26 21.33 13.74
C ASN A 123 -7.34 20.34 14.25
N GLU A 124 -8.44 20.17 13.51
CA GLU A 124 -9.46 19.14 13.81
C GLU A 124 -8.85 17.73 13.81
N CYS A 125 -7.98 17.43 12.83
CA CYS A 125 -7.27 16.15 12.76
C CYS A 125 -6.31 15.94 13.93
N GLU A 126 -5.57 16.95 14.32
CA GLU A 126 -4.67 16.89 15.47
C GLU A 126 -5.43 16.66 16.78
N GLY A 127 -6.56 17.35 16.96
CA GLY A 127 -7.46 17.14 18.11
C GLY A 127 -7.97 15.70 18.16
N ALA A 128 -8.53 15.19 17.05
CA ALA A 128 -9.02 13.82 16.96
C ALA A 128 -7.89 12.78 17.18
N ARG A 129 -6.71 13.02 16.60
CA ARG A 129 -5.52 12.19 16.79
C ARG A 129 -5.11 12.15 18.26
N SER A 130 -5.05 13.30 18.94
CA SER A 130 -4.69 13.37 20.36
C SER A 130 -5.62 12.53 21.22
N VAL A 131 -6.94 12.63 21.00
CA VAL A 131 -7.95 11.82 21.70
C VAL A 131 -7.73 10.32 21.46
N LEU A 132 -7.51 9.90 20.22
CA LEU A 132 -7.30 8.49 19.89
C LEU A 132 -5.97 7.93 20.41
N VAL A 133 -4.90 8.74 20.39
CA VAL A 133 -3.60 8.38 20.96
C VAL A 133 -3.70 8.22 22.48
N ASN A 134 -4.36 9.15 23.17
CA ASN A 134 -4.58 9.05 24.61
C ASN A 134 -5.46 7.84 24.97
N SER A 135 -6.48 7.56 24.17
CA SER A 135 -7.31 6.34 24.30
C SER A 135 -6.46 5.07 24.16
N THR A 136 -5.55 5.05 23.17
CA THR A 136 -4.63 3.93 22.96
C THR A 136 -3.70 3.75 24.16
N LYS A 137 -3.10 4.84 24.67
CA LYS A 137 -2.24 4.80 25.86
C LYS A 137 -2.99 4.29 27.10
N PHE A 138 -4.22 4.77 27.31
CA PHE A 138 -5.08 4.31 28.41
C PHE A 138 -5.36 2.81 28.31
N LEU A 139 -5.77 2.34 27.14
CA LEU A 139 -6.04 0.91 26.90
C LEU A 139 -4.80 0.05 27.07
N CYS A 140 -3.63 0.50 26.61
CA CYS A 140 -2.36 -0.18 26.85
C CYS A 140 -2.01 -0.27 28.35
N GLY A 141 -2.34 0.75 29.15
CA GLY A 141 -2.15 0.74 30.60
C GLY A 141 -3.05 -0.26 31.34
N ILE A 142 -4.24 -0.55 30.79
CA ILE A 142 -5.14 -1.59 31.32
C ILE A 142 -4.57 -2.99 31.02
N GLY A 143 -3.96 -3.15 29.84
CA GLY A 143 -3.52 -4.44 29.31
C GLY A 143 -4.70 -5.34 28.92
N ILE A 144 -4.45 -6.44 28.22
CA ILE A 144 -5.53 -7.38 27.88
C ILE A 144 -5.67 -8.41 29.00
N LYS A 145 -6.67 -8.19 29.86
CA LYS A 145 -7.03 -9.06 30.98
C LYS A 145 -8.55 -9.20 31.06
N GLU A 146 -9.02 -10.20 31.80
CA GLU A 146 -10.43 -10.32 32.15
C GLU A 146 -10.82 -9.12 33.01
N LEU A 147 -11.85 -8.39 32.58
CA LEU A 147 -12.38 -7.21 33.26
C LEU A 147 -13.70 -7.55 33.93
N ALA A 148 -13.89 -7.08 35.16
CA ALA A 148 -15.17 -7.17 35.83
C ALA A 148 -16.22 -6.28 35.14
N PRO A 149 -17.52 -6.59 35.24
CA PRO A 149 -18.58 -5.83 34.55
C PRO A 149 -18.57 -4.31 34.83
N HIS A 150 -18.22 -3.90 36.06
CA HIS A 150 -18.12 -2.47 36.41
C HIS A 150 -16.91 -1.78 35.77
N GLU A 151 -15.80 -2.51 35.57
CA GLU A 151 -14.62 -2.01 34.86
C GLU A 151 -14.93 -1.83 33.37
N ILE A 152 -15.74 -2.70 32.79
CA ILE A 152 -16.22 -2.57 31.40
C ILE A 152 -17.08 -1.33 31.23
N SER A 153 -18.03 -1.08 32.13
CA SER A 153 -18.84 0.14 32.10
C SER A 153 -17.96 1.40 32.21
N SER A 154 -16.95 1.36 33.08
CA SER A 154 -15.99 2.47 33.23
C SER A 154 -15.10 2.64 31.98
N LEU A 155 -14.66 1.55 31.36
CA LEU A 155 -13.90 1.55 30.11
C LEU A 155 -14.68 2.25 28.99
N LEU A 156 -15.94 1.84 28.78
CA LEU A 156 -16.80 2.36 27.72
C LEU A 156 -17.19 3.83 27.96
N ALA A 157 -17.23 4.27 29.21
CA ALA A 157 -17.46 5.67 29.56
C ALA A 157 -16.23 6.56 29.30
N ASN A 158 -15.02 6.03 29.48
CA ASN A 158 -13.77 6.80 29.36
C ASN A 158 -13.11 6.72 27.99
N VAL A 159 -13.44 5.71 27.17
CA VAL A 159 -12.89 5.57 25.82
C VAL A 159 -13.94 5.96 24.78
N PRO A 160 -13.75 7.07 24.05
CA PRO A 160 -14.74 7.56 23.10
C PRO A 160 -14.75 6.70 21.83
N ILE A 161 -15.63 5.70 21.78
CA ILE A 161 -15.84 4.81 20.62
C ILE A 161 -16.20 5.58 19.33
N ASN A 162 -16.87 6.73 19.50
CA ASN A 162 -17.30 7.59 18.40
C ASN A 162 -16.25 8.66 18.04
N ALA A 163 -15.09 8.70 18.70
CA ALA A 163 -14.05 9.67 18.38
C ALA A 163 -13.60 9.53 16.92
N GLY A 164 -13.46 10.68 16.26
CA GLY A 164 -12.96 10.76 14.89
C GLY A 164 -13.94 10.32 13.79
N VAL A 165 -15.11 9.75 14.10
CA VAL A 165 -16.07 9.24 13.08
C VAL A 165 -16.48 10.34 12.10
N ASN A 166 -16.97 11.48 12.61
CA ASN A 166 -17.41 12.59 11.76
C ASN A 166 -16.27 13.15 10.91
N LEU A 167 -15.06 13.20 11.46
CA LEU A 167 -13.89 13.74 10.77
C LEU A 167 -13.37 12.79 9.68
N ILE A 168 -13.33 11.48 9.96
CA ILE A 168 -13.03 10.44 8.97
C ILE A 168 -14.05 10.51 7.82
N GLY A 169 -15.33 10.67 8.13
CA GLY A 169 -16.38 10.88 7.13
C GLY A 169 -16.19 12.15 6.28
N LYS A 170 -15.85 13.28 6.92
CA LYS A 170 -15.53 14.55 6.25
C LYS A 170 -14.32 14.40 5.32
N LEU A 171 -13.24 13.76 5.78
CA LEU A 171 -12.05 13.45 4.98
C LEU A 171 -12.39 12.54 3.79
N ALA A 172 -13.19 11.49 4.00
CA ALA A 172 -13.62 10.61 2.91
C ALA A 172 -14.40 11.37 1.83
N SER A 173 -15.28 12.30 2.23
CA SER A 173 -16.00 13.17 1.30
C SER A 173 -15.05 14.08 0.51
N ILE A 174 -14.10 14.73 1.21
CA ILE A 174 -13.10 15.60 0.58
C ILE A 174 -12.25 14.81 -0.42
N ILE A 175 -11.80 13.60 -0.05
CA ILE A 175 -11.03 12.72 -0.94
C ILE A 175 -11.84 12.39 -2.18
N LYS A 176 -13.12 11.99 -2.05
CA LYS A 176 -14.00 11.70 -3.20
C LYS A 176 -14.13 12.90 -4.15
N ASP A 177 -14.32 14.10 -3.61
CA ASP A 177 -14.41 15.32 -4.42
C ASP A 177 -13.09 15.65 -5.10
N LEU A 178 -11.97 15.50 -4.39
CA LEU A 178 -10.62 15.72 -4.91
C LEU A 178 -10.23 14.67 -5.94
N LEU A 179 -10.69 13.42 -5.84
CA LEU A 179 -10.44 12.39 -6.86
C LEU A 179 -11.00 12.82 -8.21
N ILE A 180 -12.26 13.28 -8.24
CA ILE A 180 -12.93 13.74 -9.46
C ILE A 180 -12.19 14.97 -10.02
N LYS A 181 -11.91 15.96 -9.16
CA LYS A 181 -11.21 17.19 -9.57
C LYS A 181 -9.80 16.92 -10.05
N THR A 182 -9.03 16.10 -9.35
CA THR A 182 -7.64 15.76 -9.71
C THR A 182 -7.62 15.01 -11.03
N CYS A 183 -8.51 14.04 -11.25
CA CYS A 183 -8.60 13.40 -12.57
C CYS A 183 -8.90 14.42 -13.65
N GLN A 184 -9.88 15.32 -13.48
CA GLN A 184 -10.21 16.32 -14.50
C GLN A 184 -9.12 17.37 -14.73
N ILE A 185 -8.52 17.89 -13.65
CA ILE A 185 -7.57 19.01 -13.67
C ILE A 185 -6.16 18.53 -14.03
N PHE A 186 -5.73 17.35 -13.56
CA PHE A 186 -4.44 16.80 -13.94
C PHE A 186 -4.37 16.56 -15.44
N LEU A 187 -5.46 16.05 -16.03
CA LEU A 187 -5.58 15.81 -17.47
C LEU A 187 -5.52 17.11 -18.29
N ASN A 188 -5.91 18.26 -17.70
CA ASN A 188 -5.93 19.55 -18.40
C ASN A 188 -4.72 20.44 -18.13
N SER A 189 -4.19 20.43 -16.90
CA SER A 189 -3.22 21.43 -16.41
C SER A 189 -1.87 20.84 -16.01
N ARG A 190 -1.74 19.51 -15.94
CA ARG A 190 -0.47 18.80 -15.66
C ARG A 190 0.19 19.17 -14.34
N LYS A 191 -0.56 19.73 -13.39
CA LYS A 191 -0.02 20.21 -12.11
C LYS A 191 -0.04 19.10 -11.07
N GLN A 192 1.15 18.59 -10.73
CA GLN A 192 1.39 17.59 -9.69
C GLN A 192 0.80 17.98 -8.32
N LYS A 193 0.78 19.28 -8.00
CA LYS A 193 0.27 19.81 -6.72
C LYS A 193 -1.14 19.35 -6.32
N TYR A 194 -2.02 19.04 -7.30
CA TYR A 194 -3.36 18.55 -6.99
C TYR A 194 -3.35 17.10 -6.52
N PHE A 195 -2.49 16.27 -7.11
CA PHE A 195 -2.24 14.93 -6.63
C PHE A 195 -1.60 14.97 -5.25
N ASP A 196 -0.60 15.83 -5.03
CA ASP A 196 0.05 15.97 -3.72
C ASP A 196 -0.97 16.42 -2.65
N GLY A 197 -1.86 17.35 -2.99
CA GLY A 197 -2.96 17.78 -2.13
C GLY A 197 -3.98 16.66 -1.83
N LEU A 198 -4.35 15.85 -2.83
CA LEU A 198 -5.18 14.66 -2.63
C LEU A 198 -4.49 13.67 -1.68
N MET A 199 -3.21 13.35 -1.94
CA MET A 199 -2.46 12.39 -1.14
C MET A 199 -2.26 12.86 0.29
N LYS A 200 -2.16 14.16 0.55
CA LYS A 200 -2.15 14.72 1.91
C LYS A 200 -3.43 14.37 2.68
N HIS A 201 -4.60 14.48 2.05
CA HIS A 201 -5.87 14.12 2.68
C HIS A 201 -6.01 12.60 2.86
N VAL A 202 -5.55 11.82 1.89
CA VAL A 202 -5.49 10.34 2.00
C VAL A 202 -4.59 9.91 3.16
N ASP A 203 -3.44 10.56 3.34
CA ASP A 203 -2.52 10.27 4.45
C ASP A 203 -3.15 10.56 5.82
N MET A 204 -3.83 11.71 5.94
CA MET A 204 -4.58 12.09 7.15
C MET A 204 -5.70 11.09 7.45
N TYR A 205 -6.47 10.70 6.43
CA TYR A 205 -7.51 9.69 6.53
C TYR A 205 -6.93 8.37 7.04
N CYS A 206 -5.89 7.84 6.38
CA CYS A 206 -5.25 6.57 6.74
C CYS A 206 -4.74 6.60 8.18
N SER A 207 -4.14 7.72 8.60
CA SER A 207 -3.62 7.90 9.96
C SER A 207 -4.73 7.82 11.02
N LEU A 208 -5.82 8.58 10.83
CA LEU A 208 -6.94 8.59 11.78
C LEU A 208 -7.72 7.26 11.78
N ALA A 209 -7.97 6.70 10.60
CA ALA A 209 -8.65 5.41 10.45
C ALA A 209 -7.85 4.28 11.11
N THR A 210 -6.52 4.27 10.97
CA THR A 210 -5.63 3.31 11.66
C THR A 210 -5.77 3.40 13.17
N LEU A 211 -5.66 4.61 13.73
CA LEU A 211 -5.74 4.84 15.18
C LEU A 211 -7.10 4.40 15.73
N ARG A 212 -8.18 4.79 15.06
CA ARG A 212 -9.53 4.39 15.43
C ARG A 212 -9.70 2.87 15.39
N LYS A 213 -9.24 2.22 14.32
CA LYS A 213 -9.28 0.76 14.19
C LYS A 213 -8.50 0.08 15.32
N GLY A 214 -7.33 0.60 15.68
CA GLY A 214 -6.54 0.10 16.81
C GLY A 214 -7.27 0.18 18.15
N VAL A 215 -7.89 1.33 18.46
CA VAL A 215 -8.71 1.52 19.68
C VAL A 215 -9.86 0.52 19.71
N LEU A 216 -10.61 0.39 18.61
CA LEU A 216 -11.77 -0.52 18.53
C LEU A 216 -11.38 -1.98 18.65
N LEU A 217 -10.30 -2.40 18.00
CA LEU A 217 -9.78 -3.78 18.11
C LEU A 217 -9.37 -4.11 19.54
N HIS A 218 -8.78 -3.15 20.25
CA HIS A 218 -8.39 -3.35 21.65
C HIS A 218 -9.63 -3.46 22.56
N ILE A 219 -10.63 -2.59 22.40
CA ILE A 219 -11.89 -2.71 23.16
C ILE A 219 -12.58 -4.05 22.84
N TYR A 220 -12.65 -4.43 21.56
CA TYR A 220 -13.21 -5.71 21.14
C TYR A 220 -12.49 -6.89 21.84
N ALA A 221 -11.16 -6.88 21.85
CA ALA A 221 -10.37 -7.91 22.52
C ALA A 221 -10.67 -8.00 24.02
N LEU A 222 -10.76 -6.87 24.73
CA LEU A 222 -11.09 -6.83 26.16
C LEU A 222 -12.48 -7.40 26.45
N LEU A 223 -13.48 -7.03 25.65
CA LEU A 223 -14.85 -7.51 25.80
C LEU A 223 -15.00 -8.99 25.44
N HIS A 224 -14.24 -9.45 24.45
CA HIS A 224 -14.27 -10.85 24.02
C HIS A 224 -13.59 -11.78 25.03
N VAL A 225 -12.47 -11.36 25.62
CA VAL A 225 -11.75 -12.14 26.65
C VAL A 225 -12.55 -12.24 27.95
N SER A 226 -13.29 -11.19 28.30
CA SER A 226 -14.05 -11.14 29.55
C SER A 226 -15.41 -11.84 29.49
N ASP A 227 -15.90 -12.19 28.30
CA ASP A 227 -17.25 -12.74 28.03
C ASP A 227 -18.43 -11.93 28.64
N ASN A 228 -18.13 -10.75 29.19
CA ASN A 228 -19.03 -10.00 30.07
C ASN A 228 -19.95 -9.04 29.30
N SER A 229 -19.93 -9.04 27.96
CA SER A 229 -20.84 -8.25 27.11
C SER A 229 -20.75 -8.67 25.62
N PRO A 230 -21.17 -9.89 25.26
CA PRO A 230 -21.05 -10.39 23.88
C PRO A 230 -21.81 -9.52 22.87
N GLY A 231 -22.93 -8.91 23.27
CA GLY A 231 -23.67 -7.97 22.43
C GLY A 231 -22.86 -6.72 22.04
N ILE A 232 -22.11 -6.14 22.99
CA ILE A 232 -21.27 -4.96 22.74
C ILE A 232 -20.05 -5.36 21.89
N ALA A 233 -19.42 -6.50 22.18
CA ALA A 233 -18.33 -7.02 21.38
C ALA A 233 -18.76 -7.23 19.91
N ASN A 234 -19.93 -7.84 19.69
CA ASN A 234 -20.50 -8.01 18.36
C ASN A 234 -20.83 -6.68 17.68
N GLY A 235 -21.33 -5.69 18.43
CA GLY A 235 -21.56 -4.34 17.90
C GLY A 235 -20.27 -3.67 17.43
N ILE A 236 -19.19 -3.75 18.21
CA ILE A 236 -17.86 -3.20 17.82
C ILE A 236 -17.30 -3.94 16.60
N LYS A 237 -17.48 -5.26 16.53
CA LYS A 237 -17.09 -6.05 15.37
C LYS A 237 -17.83 -5.59 14.10
N ALA A 238 -19.13 -5.39 14.16
CA ALA A 238 -19.91 -4.88 13.03
C ALA A 238 -19.41 -3.51 12.55
N VAL A 239 -19.04 -2.62 13.48
CA VAL A 239 -18.44 -1.31 13.15
C VAL A 239 -17.07 -1.46 12.48
N LEU A 240 -16.24 -2.40 12.92
CA LEU A 240 -14.94 -2.70 12.30
C LEU A 240 -15.12 -3.25 10.88
N ASP A 241 -16.05 -4.18 10.68
CA ASP A 241 -16.35 -4.79 9.39
C ASP A 241 -16.87 -3.73 8.40
N GLU A 242 -17.77 -2.84 8.85
CA GLU A 242 -18.26 -1.72 8.04
C GLU A 242 -17.12 -0.74 7.69
N GLN A 243 -16.25 -0.41 8.65
CA GLN A 243 -15.12 0.47 8.39
C GLN A 243 -14.19 -0.12 7.32
N ILE A 244 -13.88 -1.41 7.37
CA ILE A 244 -13.05 -2.09 6.36
C ILE A 244 -13.69 -1.99 4.97
N ALA A 245 -15.01 -2.17 4.87
CA ALA A 245 -15.73 -2.03 3.61
C ALA A 245 -15.65 -0.59 3.06
N GLN A 246 -15.85 0.41 3.92
CA GLN A 246 -15.75 1.83 3.54
C GLN A 246 -14.33 2.22 3.12
N ASP A 247 -13.31 1.79 3.88
CA ASP A 247 -11.89 1.98 3.60
C ASP A 247 -11.52 1.39 2.22
N THR A 248 -11.99 0.17 1.96
CA THR A 248 -11.77 -0.54 0.70
C THR A 248 -12.35 0.23 -0.48
N LEU A 249 -13.58 0.72 -0.36
CA LEU A 249 -14.23 1.49 -1.41
C LEU A 249 -13.54 2.84 -1.66
N LEU A 250 -13.10 3.52 -0.60
CA LEU A 250 -12.46 4.83 -0.71
C LEU A 250 -11.10 4.75 -1.41
N LEU A 251 -10.31 3.72 -1.11
CA LEU A 251 -8.95 3.53 -1.65
C LEU A 251 -8.89 2.55 -2.83
N GLU A 252 -10.04 2.17 -3.41
CA GLU A 252 -10.09 1.30 -4.59
C GLU A 252 -9.29 1.90 -5.78
N PHE A 253 -9.23 3.24 -5.91
CA PHE A 253 -8.48 3.91 -6.98
C PHE A 253 -6.96 3.67 -6.96
N LEU A 254 -6.41 3.25 -5.81
CA LEU A 254 -4.99 2.87 -5.67
C LEU A 254 -4.77 1.38 -5.93
N THR A 255 -5.73 0.55 -5.57
CA THR A 255 -5.55 -0.92 -5.53
C THR A 255 -6.13 -1.63 -6.74
N LYS A 256 -7.22 -1.09 -7.30
CA LYS A 256 -7.92 -1.59 -8.49
C LYS A 256 -8.24 -0.41 -9.41
N PRO A 257 -7.20 0.18 -10.04
CA PRO A 257 -7.41 1.27 -10.98
C PRO A 257 -8.33 0.85 -12.11
N LYS A 258 -9.24 1.77 -12.46
CA LYS A 258 -10.17 1.71 -13.59
C LYS A 258 -9.70 2.72 -14.65
N LYS A 259 -10.25 2.64 -15.86
CA LYS A 259 -9.86 3.55 -16.96
C LYS A 259 -9.99 5.03 -16.57
N GLU A 260 -10.95 5.38 -15.73
CA GLU A 260 -11.24 6.77 -15.35
C GLU A 260 -10.27 7.35 -14.32
N ASN A 261 -9.59 6.50 -13.54
CA ASN A 261 -8.72 6.92 -12.43
C ASN A 261 -7.31 6.32 -12.47
N CYS A 262 -6.96 5.55 -13.51
CA CYS A 262 -5.65 4.88 -13.64
C CYS A 262 -4.45 5.82 -13.57
N ILE A 263 -4.64 7.10 -13.95
CA ILE A 263 -3.59 8.12 -13.84
C ILE A 263 -3.18 8.38 -12.38
N LEU A 264 -4.09 8.23 -11.42
CA LEU A 264 -3.77 8.38 -10.00
C LEU A 264 -2.90 7.23 -9.49
N SER A 265 -3.19 6.00 -9.93
CA SER A 265 -2.35 4.84 -9.66
C SER A 265 -0.96 4.98 -10.30
N PHE A 266 -0.86 5.62 -11.47
CA PHE A 266 0.43 5.96 -12.06
C PHE A 266 1.21 6.96 -11.19
N LEU A 267 0.57 7.97 -10.63
CA LEU A 267 1.26 8.97 -9.79
C LEU A 267 1.64 8.42 -8.41
N PHE A 268 0.91 7.42 -7.92
CA PHE A 268 1.11 6.84 -6.60
C PHE A 268 2.35 5.95 -6.53
N ASP A 269 3.25 6.26 -5.60
CA ASP A 269 4.43 5.46 -5.27
C ASP A 269 4.35 5.06 -3.79
N PRO A 270 4.15 3.76 -3.46
CA PRO A 270 4.02 3.31 -2.08
C PRO A 270 5.20 3.74 -1.20
N ASN A 271 6.43 3.74 -1.75
CA ASN A 271 7.64 4.09 -1.03
C ASN A 271 7.67 5.56 -0.57
N LYS A 272 6.89 6.43 -1.23
CA LYS A 272 6.76 7.86 -0.89
C LYS A 272 5.56 8.13 0.02
N HIS A 273 4.72 7.13 0.25
CA HIS A 273 3.48 7.24 1.00
C HIS A 273 3.37 6.09 2.01
N GLU A 274 4.41 5.95 2.84
CA GLU A 274 4.59 4.84 3.79
C GLU A 274 3.35 4.61 4.67
N ARG A 275 2.69 5.67 5.16
CA ARG A 275 1.48 5.52 6.00
C ARG A 275 0.30 4.93 5.23
N VAL A 276 0.15 5.33 3.97
CA VAL A 276 -0.88 4.78 3.07
C VAL A 276 -0.58 3.32 2.79
N GLU A 277 0.67 2.97 2.47
CA GLU A 277 1.08 1.57 2.28
C GLU A 277 0.78 0.71 3.52
N LYS A 278 1.16 1.18 4.72
CA LYS A 278 0.88 0.49 5.98
C LYS A 278 -0.62 0.30 6.20
N PHE A 279 -1.42 1.33 5.95
CA PHE A 279 -2.87 1.25 6.08
C PHE A 279 -3.50 0.24 5.12
N LEU A 280 -3.04 0.21 3.86
CA LEU A 280 -3.46 -0.78 2.88
C LEU A 280 -3.13 -2.20 3.37
N GLY A 281 -1.91 -2.40 3.89
CA GLY A 281 -1.50 -3.67 4.49
C GLY A 281 -2.39 -4.13 5.66
N LEU A 282 -2.75 -3.21 6.57
CA LEU A 282 -3.65 -3.48 7.71
C LEU A 282 -5.10 -3.82 7.31
N ASN A 283 -5.50 -3.45 6.11
CA ASN A 283 -6.83 -3.75 5.57
C ASN A 283 -6.80 -4.86 4.51
N GLU A 284 -5.67 -5.57 4.39
CA GLU A 284 -5.45 -6.62 3.39
C GLU A 284 -5.67 -6.13 1.94
N MET A 285 -5.56 -4.82 1.75
CA MET A 285 -5.67 -4.17 0.47
C MET A 285 -4.28 -4.21 -0.18
N LYS A 286 -4.18 -4.85 -1.35
CA LYS A 286 -2.92 -4.94 -2.09
C LYS A 286 -2.94 -3.99 -3.26
N VAL A 287 -1.92 -3.15 -3.34
CA VAL A 287 -1.58 -2.49 -4.60
C VAL A 287 -1.00 -3.56 -5.51
N ASN A 288 -1.46 -3.60 -6.76
CA ASN A 288 -1.05 -4.64 -7.68
C ASN A 288 0.44 -4.46 -8.06
N GLU A 289 1.29 -5.41 -7.67
CA GLU A 289 2.71 -5.45 -8.03
C GLU A 289 2.93 -6.29 -9.29
N LEU A 290 3.52 -5.71 -10.32
CA LEU A 290 3.68 -6.34 -11.63
C LEU A 290 4.99 -7.15 -11.74
N LYS A 291 5.39 -7.85 -10.68
CA LYS A 291 6.64 -8.64 -10.65
C LYS A 291 6.69 -9.72 -11.73
N HIS A 292 5.54 -10.30 -12.08
CA HIS A 292 5.45 -11.28 -13.16
C HIS A 292 6.03 -10.77 -14.49
N LEU A 293 6.01 -9.46 -14.75
CA LEU A 293 6.57 -8.87 -15.98
C LEU A 293 8.09 -9.05 -16.10
N THR A 294 8.83 -9.37 -15.03
CA THR A 294 10.29 -9.64 -15.12
C THR A 294 10.62 -11.10 -15.42
N GLU A 295 9.64 -12.00 -15.32
CA GLU A 295 9.84 -13.45 -15.36
C GLU A 295 9.72 -14.05 -16.77
N GLY A 296 9.55 -13.22 -17.80
CA GLY A 296 9.23 -13.69 -19.14
C GLY A 296 9.62 -12.76 -20.28
N GLU A 297 9.29 -13.23 -21.47
CA GLU A 297 9.35 -12.48 -22.71
C GLU A 297 7.93 -12.06 -23.08
N TYR A 298 7.79 -10.83 -23.57
CA TYR A 298 6.49 -10.22 -23.78
C TYR A 298 6.38 -9.56 -25.15
N THR A 299 5.19 -9.64 -25.74
CA THR A 299 4.77 -8.78 -26.85
C THR A 299 3.81 -7.72 -26.32
N PHE A 300 3.90 -6.52 -26.89
CA PHE A 300 3.01 -5.41 -26.58
C PHE A 300 2.08 -5.18 -27.76
N ARG A 301 0.77 -5.20 -27.50
CA ARG A 301 -0.28 -5.07 -28.53
C ARG A 301 -1.16 -3.88 -28.18
N SER A 302 -1.46 -3.02 -29.14
CA SER A 302 -2.32 -1.86 -28.88
C SER A 302 -3.77 -2.32 -28.74
N LEU A 303 -4.51 -1.79 -27.76
CA LEU A 303 -5.94 -2.06 -27.65
C LEU A 303 -6.75 -1.43 -28.80
N ALA A 304 -6.32 -0.27 -29.31
CA ALA A 304 -6.97 0.39 -30.44
C ALA A 304 -6.65 -0.24 -31.80
N TYR A 305 -5.51 -0.93 -31.91
CA TYR A 305 -5.09 -1.64 -33.13
C TYR A 305 -4.68 -3.07 -32.75
N PRO A 306 -5.65 -3.95 -32.45
CA PRO A 306 -5.39 -5.30 -31.94
C PRO A 306 -4.60 -6.21 -32.88
N GLU A 307 -4.54 -5.88 -34.17
CA GLU A 307 -3.75 -6.57 -35.19
C GLU A 307 -2.27 -6.17 -35.18
N LYS A 308 -1.94 -5.02 -34.58
CA LYS A 308 -0.58 -4.46 -34.59
C LYS A 308 0.15 -4.73 -33.28
N ARG A 309 1.40 -5.17 -33.40
CA ARG A 309 2.32 -5.34 -32.28
C ARG A 309 3.42 -4.29 -32.31
N LEU A 310 3.87 -3.94 -31.12
CA LEU A 310 5.08 -3.15 -30.92
C LEU A 310 6.25 -3.89 -31.55
N TYR A 311 7.04 -3.19 -32.34
CA TYR A 311 8.28 -3.73 -32.89
C TYR A 311 9.38 -2.68 -32.88
N MET A 312 10.60 -3.15 -32.72
CA MET A 312 11.81 -2.34 -32.84
C MET A 312 12.47 -2.67 -34.18
N ALA A 313 12.76 -1.67 -35.01
CA ALA A 313 13.36 -1.91 -36.33
C ALA A 313 14.90 -2.05 -36.25
N ASN A 314 15.49 -2.78 -37.20
CA ASN A 314 16.93 -3.07 -37.30
C ASN A 314 17.78 -1.87 -37.80
N VAL A 315 17.79 -0.75 -37.09
CA VAL A 315 18.71 0.37 -37.36
C VAL A 315 19.10 1.02 -36.03
N PRO A 316 20.38 1.34 -35.76
CA PRO A 316 20.76 2.10 -34.58
C PRO A 316 19.96 3.41 -34.47
N GLY A 317 19.23 3.59 -33.36
CA GLY A 317 18.34 4.74 -33.17
C GLY A 317 17.01 4.67 -33.90
N SER A 318 16.58 3.46 -34.30
CA SER A 318 15.29 3.25 -34.97
C SER A 318 14.11 3.61 -34.07
N TRP A 319 13.03 4.04 -34.73
CA TRP A 319 11.75 4.26 -34.07
C TRP A 319 11.18 2.95 -33.54
N VAL A 320 10.53 3.02 -32.39
CA VAL A 320 9.62 1.98 -31.92
C VAL A 320 8.27 2.21 -32.58
N LEU A 321 7.77 1.19 -33.25
CA LEU A 321 6.64 1.29 -34.18
C LEU A 321 5.63 0.18 -33.90
N LEU A 322 4.47 0.28 -34.55
CA LEU A 322 3.41 -0.72 -34.59
C LEU A 322 3.33 -1.33 -35.98
N SER A 323 3.35 -2.65 -36.05
CA SER A 323 3.20 -3.38 -37.31
C SER A 323 2.46 -4.69 -37.11
N GLU A 324 1.69 -5.08 -38.13
CA GLU A 324 1.05 -6.39 -38.24
C GLU A 324 2.01 -7.43 -38.86
N THR A 325 2.96 -6.98 -39.68
CA THR A 325 3.83 -7.84 -40.51
C THR A 325 5.29 -7.84 -40.05
N ALA A 326 5.59 -7.23 -38.89
CA ALA A 326 6.94 -7.26 -38.36
C ALA A 326 7.38 -8.69 -38.06
N ASP A 327 8.66 -8.97 -38.32
CA ASP A 327 9.33 -10.20 -37.94
C ASP A 327 9.09 -10.49 -36.45
N PRO A 328 8.53 -11.66 -36.07
CA PRO A 328 8.20 -11.98 -34.69
C PRO A 328 9.36 -11.80 -33.72
N SER A 329 10.61 -12.04 -34.16
CA SER A 329 11.80 -11.83 -33.32
C SER A 329 12.00 -10.37 -32.89
N GLN A 330 11.48 -9.41 -33.66
CA GLN A 330 11.59 -7.96 -33.40
C GLN A 330 10.44 -7.42 -32.53
N THR A 331 9.46 -8.27 -32.22
CA THR A 331 8.26 -7.92 -31.42
C THR A 331 8.33 -8.40 -29.98
N LYS A 332 9.41 -9.12 -29.62
CA LYS A 332 9.63 -9.68 -28.28
C LYS A 332 10.51 -8.79 -27.45
N PHE A 333 10.08 -8.55 -26.21
CA PHE A 333 10.74 -7.66 -25.27
C PHE A 333 10.87 -8.32 -23.90
N LYS A 334 11.81 -7.82 -23.11
CA LYS A 334 12.00 -8.19 -21.71
C LYS A 334 11.94 -6.95 -20.83
N CYS A 335 11.17 -7.03 -19.75
CA CYS A 335 11.06 -5.96 -18.76
C CYS A 335 12.04 -6.23 -17.61
N HIS A 336 12.76 -5.19 -17.18
CA HIS A 336 13.65 -5.24 -16.03
C HIS A 336 13.14 -4.28 -14.97
N ALA A 337 12.83 -4.80 -13.77
CA ALA A 337 12.32 -3.98 -12.68
C ALA A 337 13.37 -2.98 -12.20
N GLN A 338 12.92 -1.76 -11.95
CA GLN A 338 13.71 -0.68 -11.31
C GLN A 338 13.13 -0.38 -9.93
N GLU A 339 11.87 0.03 -9.90
CA GLU A 339 11.13 0.42 -8.71
C GLU A 339 9.70 -0.13 -8.78
N PHE A 340 8.84 0.29 -7.83
CA PHE A 340 7.44 -0.11 -7.79
C PHE A 340 6.75 0.12 -9.16
N ASN A 341 6.40 -0.98 -9.82
CA ASN A 341 5.81 -1.03 -11.15
C ASN A 341 6.53 -0.18 -12.22
N THR A 342 7.82 0.07 -12.04
CA THR A 342 8.65 0.82 -12.99
C THR A 342 9.66 -0.12 -13.60
N PHE A 343 9.72 -0.13 -14.93
CA PHE A 343 10.48 -1.09 -15.71
C PHE A 343 11.25 -0.41 -16.84
N THR A 344 12.45 -0.91 -17.12
CA THR A 344 13.09 -0.68 -18.41
C THR A 344 12.70 -1.82 -19.35
N ILE A 345 12.44 -1.49 -20.62
CA ILE A 345 11.97 -2.47 -21.62
C ILE A 345 13.04 -2.63 -22.69
N SER A 346 13.61 -3.82 -22.79
CA SER A 346 14.68 -4.16 -23.74
C SER A 346 14.17 -5.05 -24.86
N SER A 347 14.77 -4.92 -26.05
CA SER A 347 14.52 -5.86 -27.16
C SER A 347 15.15 -7.22 -26.86
N LEU A 348 14.45 -8.30 -27.17
CA LEU A 348 15.04 -9.64 -27.05
C LEU A 348 16.06 -9.92 -28.17
N LYS A 349 15.81 -9.37 -29.37
CA LYS A 349 16.70 -9.54 -30.53
C LYS A 349 17.99 -8.73 -30.39
N TRP A 350 17.92 -7.55 -29.78
CA TRP A 350 19.05 -6.67 -29.50
C TRP A 350 19.04 -6.26 -28.02
N PRO A 351 19.54 -7.12 -27.11
CA PRO A 351 19.44 -6.90 -25.66
C PRO A 351 20.06 -5.60 -25.15
N GLU A 352 21.01 -5.04 -25.89
CA GLU A 352 21.66 -3.76 -25.61
C GLU A 352 20.78 -2.54 -25.95
N TYR A 353 19.63 -2.76 -26.61
CA TYR A 353 18.69 -1.71 -26.98
C TYR A 353 17.48 -1.67 -26.04
N PHE A 354 17.22 -0.47 -25.51
CA PHE A 354 16.09 -0.17 -24.66
C PHE A 354 15.11 0.75 -25.39
N ILE A 355 13.82 0.57 -25.10
CA ILE A 355 12.78 1.53 -25.45
C ILE A 355 13.06 2.80 -24.65
N ARG A 356 13.13 3.97 -25.33
CA ARG A 356 13.34 5.28 -24.69
C ARG A 356 12.45 6.35 -25.30
N MET A 357 12.07 7.33 -24.50
CA MET A 357 11.44 8.56 -24.99
C MET A 357 12.47 9.45 -25.70
N GLU A 358 12.08 10.00 -26.84
CA GLU A 358 12.88 10.90 -27.68
C GLU A 358 12.20 12.26 -27.89
N MET A 359 13.03 13.28 -28.16
CA MET A 359 12.62 14.65 -28.50
C MET A 359 11.53 15.25 -27.59
N GLY A 360 11.88 15.54 -26.33
CA GLY A 360 10.97 16.23 -25.40
C GLY A 360 9.70 15.46 -25.06
N GLY A 361 9.64 14.15 -25.34
CA GLY A 361 8.53 13.28 -24.95
C GLY A 361 7.52 12.96 -26.03
N LEU A 362 7.82 13.27 -27.29
CA LEU A 362 6.85 13.11 -28.39
C LEU A 362 6.93 11.75 -29.06
N TRP A 363 8.09 11.09 -29.04
CA TRP A 363 8.34 9.86 -29.79
C TRP A 363 9.06 8.82 -28.94
N VAL A 364 9.03 7.57 -29.40
CA VAL A 364 9.73 6.46 -28.76
C VAL A 364 10.69 5.81 -29.75
N ALA A 365 11.92 5.54 -29.30
CA ALA A 365 12.97 4.92 -30.11
C ALA A 365 13.69 3.80 -29.34
N GLY A 366 14.28 2.88 -30.10
CA GLY A 366 15.22 1.89 -29.60
C GLY A 366 16.62 2.49 -29.55
N LYS A 367 17.21 2.58 -28.36
CA LYS A 367 18.56 3.15 -28.17
C LYS A 367 19.48 2.18 -27.46
N ASN A 368 20.69 2.05 -28.01
CA ASN A 368 21.78 1.31 -27.41
C ASN A 368 22.33 2.06 -26.19
N GLY A 369 22.77 1.31 -25.19
CA GLY A 369 23.53 1.79 -24.04
C GLY A 369 22.81 1.49 -22.72
N SER A 370 23.39 1.95 -21.62
CA SER A 370 22.79 1.79 -20.30
C SER A 370 21.43 2.51 -20.22
N PRO A 371 20.42 1.92 -19.58
CA PRO A 371 19.14 2.59 -19.35
C PRO A 371 19.35 3.84 -18.50
N ASP A 372 18.57 4.88 -18.81
CA ASP A 372 18.50 6.17 -18.14
C ASP A 372 17.04 6.49 -17.76
N ASP A 373 16.78 7.66 -17.18
CA ASP A 373 15.44 8.08 -16.78
C ASP A 373 14.41 8.10 -17.94
N GLN A 374 14.86 8.17 -19.21
CA GLN A 374 13.99 8.12 -20.39
C GLN A 374 13.63 6.69 -20.81
N ALA A 375 14.36 5.69 -20.30
CA ALA A 375 14.10 4.27 -20.48
C ALA A 375 13.16 3.67 -19.42
N ASP A 376 12.89 4.41 -18.34
CA ASP A 376 12.03 3.98 -17.25
C ASP A 376 10.55 4.22 -17.59
N PHE A 377 9.77 3.14 -17.64
CA PHE A 377 8.32 3.18 -17.83
C PHE A 377 7.61 2.66 -16.60
N LYS A 378 6.72 3.47 -16.04
CA LYS A 378 5.77 3.00 -15.05
C LYS A 378 4.58 2.35 -15.76
N ILE A 379 4.25 1.16 -15.32
CA ILE A 379 3.19 0.33 -15.89
C ILE A 379 2.06 0.20 -14.86
N VAL A 380 0.83 0.47 -15.27
CA VAL A 380 -0.36 0.30 -14.45
C VAL A 380 -1.27 -0.72 -15.09
N GLN A 381 -1.55 -1.83 -14.39
CA GLN A 381 -2.52 -2.83 -14.82
C GLN A 381 -3.94 -2.38 -14.47
N ILE A 382 -4.86 -2.56 -15.41
CA ILE A 382 -6.27 -2.20 -15.32
C ILE A 382 -7.08 -3.44 -15.69
N GLU A 383 -7.99 -3.83 -14.81
CA GLU A 383 -8.89 -4.98 -15.03
C GLU A 383 -10.26 -4.48 -15.49
N ASP A 384 -10.67 -4.85 -16.70
CA ASP A 384 -12.04 -4.66 -17.16
C ASP A 384 -12.87 -5.90 -16.84
N LYS A 385 -13.54 -5.87 -15.68
CA LYS A 385 -14.37 -6.97 -15.19
C LYS A 385 -15.54 -7.31 -16.12
N ASN A 386 -16.01 -6.37 -16.95
CA ASN A 386 -17.13 -6.64 -17.85
C ASN A 386 -16.70 -7.48 -19.05
N LYS A 387 -15.44 -7.35 -19.47
CA LYS A 387 -14.87 -8.07 -20.62
C LYS A 387 -13.97 -9.24 -20.23
N GLY A 388 -13.58 -9.33 -18.96
CA GLY A 388 -12.58 -10.30 -18.50
C GLY A 388 -11.18 -10.03 -19.07
N GLU A 389 -10.95 -8.81 -19.56
CA GLU A 389 -9.69 -8.42 -20.21
C GLU A 389 -8.84 -7.58 -19.26
N THR A 390 -7.52 -7.78 -19.35
CA THR A 390 -6.53 -7.00 -18.62
C THR A 390 -5.79 -6.11 -19.61
N TYR A 391 -5.75 -4.82 -19.31
CA TYR A 391 -5.00 -3.84 -20.08
C TYR A 391 -3.97 -3.15 -19.22
N TYR A 392 -2.98 -2.56 -19.87
CA TYR A 392 -1.87 -1.89 -19.23
C TYR A 392 -1.75 -0.47 -19.78
N LEU A 393 -1.50 0.47 -18.89
CA LEU A 393 -1.09 1.82 -19.22
C LEU A 393 0.42 1.94 -19.04
N LEU A 394 1.11 2.42 -20.05
CA LEU A 394 2.55 2.67 -20.02
C LEU A 394 2.79 4.17 -20.02
N ALA A 395 3.65 4.64 -19.13
CA ALA A 395 4.01 6.04 -19.08
C ALA A 395 5.47 6.23 -18.64
N PRO A 396 6.25 7.05 -19.35
CA PRO A 396 7.62 7.36 -18.97
C PRO A 396 7.69 8.03 -17.60
N LYS A 397 8.59 7.54 -16.74
CA LYS A 397 8.82 8.05 -15.39
C LYS A 397 9.25 9.51 -15.40
N ALA A 398 10.15 9.87 -16.33
CA ALA A 398 10.62 11.25 -16.51
C ALA A 398 9.51 12.23 -16.89
N MET A 399 8.40 11.77 -17.47
CA MET A 399 7.32 12.62 -17.96
C MET A 399 5.98 12.19 -17.37
N LYS A 400 5.77 12.58 -16.11
CA LYS A 400 4.62 12.22 -15.27
C LYS A 400 3.22 12.51 -15.86
N THR A 401 3.14 13.20 -17.00
CA THR A 401 1.89 13.63 -17.63
C THR A 401 1.71 13.09 -19.04
N THR A 402 2.61 12.19 -19.47
CA THR A 402 2.65 11.66 -20.83
C THR A 402 2.34 10.17 -20.78
N LEU A 403 1.38 9.73 -21.58
CA LEU A 403 1.03 8.33 -21.73
C LEU A 403 1.52 7.84 -23.08
N LEU A 404 2.03 6.61 -23.11
CA LEU A 404 2.41 5.93 -24.34
C LEU A 404 1.15 5.66 -25.16
N TYR A 405 1.10 6.14 -26.39
CA TYR A 405 -0.01 5.91 -27.29
C TYR A 405 0.43 5.38 -28.65
N ALA A 406 -0.46 4.59 -29.23
CA ALA A 406 -0.40 4.07 -30.58
C ALA A 406 -0.97 5.10 -31.57
N ALA A 407 -0.13 5.74 -32.37
CA ALA A 407 -0.59 6.61 -33.44
C ALA A 407 -1.10 5.78 -34.63
N PHE A 408 -2.13 6.29 -35.31
CA PHE A 408 -2.66 5.64 -36.52
C PHE A 408 -1.59 5.45 -37.61
N THR A 409 -0.57 6.31 -37.62
CA THR A 409 0.60 6.28 -38.51
C THR A 409 1.54 5.10 -38.24
N GLY A 410 1.24 4.27 -37.24
CA GLY A 410 2.09 3.17 -36.80
C GLY A 410 3.25 3.62 -35.93
N ARG A 411 3.34 4.90 -35.56
CA ARG A 411 4.36 5.40 -34.63
C ARG A 411 3.89 5.26 -33.18
N VAL A 412 4.84 5.04 -32.29
CA VAL A 412 4.60 5.08 -30.85
C VAL A 412 5.11 6.39 -30.29
N CYS A 413 4.24 7.05 -29.54
CA CYS A 413 4.40 8.44 -29.15
C CYS A 413 3.98 8.64 -27.71
N GLY A 414 4.41 9.75 -27.13
CA GLY A 414 3.83 10.28 -25.91
C GLY A 414 2.69 11.25 -26.23
N GLU A 415 1.52 11.05 -25.65
CA GLU A 415 0.44 12.04 -25.67
C GLU A 415 0.04 12.35 -24.23
N SER A 416 0.06 13.64 -23.91
CA SER A 416 -0.47 14.15 -22.66
C SER A 416 -1.97 14.39 -22.82
N CYS A 417 -2.83 13.48 -22.35
CA CYS A 417 -4.28 13.71 -22.27
C CYS A 417 -5.01 12.57 -21.55
N LYS A 418 -6.34 12.73 -21.40
CA LYS A 418 -7.26 11.72 -20.88
C LYS A 418 -7.00 10.35 -21.50
N PRO A 419 -6.96 9.25 -20.72
CA PRO A 419 -6.86 7.90 -21.23
C PRO A 419 -7.87 7.67 -22.37
N LYS A 420 -7.37 7.39 -23.56
CA LYS A 420 -8.12 6.97 -24.75
C LYS A 420 -7.79 5.52 -25.06
N ASP A 421 -8.61 4.84 -25.86
CA ASP A 421 -8.39 3.42 -26.19
C ASP A 421 -7.03 3.14 -26.84
N ASN A 422 -6.45 4.12 -27.55
CA ASN A 422 -5.12 4.01 -28.17
C ASN A 422 -3.93 4.14 -27.19
N GLN A 423 -4.17 4.41 -25.92
CA GLN A 423 -3.15 4.48 -24.86
C GLN A 423 -3.09 3.21 -24.00
N PHE A 424 -4.03 2.28 -24.20
CA PHE A 424 -4.03 1.01 -23.50
C PHE A 424 -3.36 -0.08 -24.34
N TRP A 425 -2.64 -0.94 -23.64
CA TRP A 425 -1.81 -1.98 -24.21
C TRP A 425 -2.16 -3.33 -23.60
N MET A 426 -2.13 -4.38 -24.40
CA MET A 426 -2.09 -5.75 -23.91
C MET A 426 -0.62 -6.19 -23.86
N ILE A 427 -0.21 -6.72 -22.71
CA ILE A 427 1.13 -7.28 -22.52
C ILE A 427 0.95 -8.80 -22.45
N GLU A 428 1.42 -9.49 -23.48
CA GLU A 428 1.17 -10.92 -23.69
C GLU A 428 2.47 -11.70 -23.54
N LYS A 429 2.47 -12.71 -22.68
CA LYS A 429 3.64 -13.58 -22.48
C LYS A 429 3.84 -14.45 -23.72
N CYS A 430 5.08 -14.49 -24.22
CA CYS A 430 5.48 -15.25 -25.41
C CYS A 430 5.70 -16.74 -25.15
#